data_AF-A0A519Z7U0-F1
#
_entry.id   AF-A0A519Z7U0-F1
#
_cell.length_a   1.000
_cell.length_b   1.000
_cell.length_c   1.000
_cell.angle_alpha   90.00
_cell.angle_beta   90.00
_cell.angle_gamma   90.00
#
_symmetry.space_group_name_H-M   'P 1'
#
loop_
_entity.id
_entity.type
_entity.pdbx_description
1 polymer ?
#
loop_
_entity_poly.entity_id
_entity_poly.type
_entity_poly.pdbx_seq_one_letter_code
_entity_poly.pdbx_strand_id
1 'polypeptide(L)'
;FWTTQKSQSLVQFVHTIYSPGEKYYLNGEISSYKNRLYYFGIGNDAPAVQNSNRSYLDFQLFIINQRFQKSIAKNQFLGLQYRLSRVYNLSQAQGRVNDDGDDVPITTPGNANQQNYFLQDPRIRQDLRQTLNFSLSGLGPVYTYDSRDVALAASKGNLLDLQVMFNGGYVGSDYNFVRYQVDARHFQRIFSDKTILALQFLGQFHSGNVPWYGLAGIGANLGGTLYNNANLMRGIYEQRFRDRQLMTAQAELRQHLFWRIDGAAFVGVGQVGYDISDYSFGGIHTAGGVGARFNFIRRDRVNLRFDYAFGTDPGFYFAIGEAF
;
A
#
# COMPACT_ATOMS: atom_id res chain seq x y z
N PHE A 1 -0.63 -10.80 18.78
CA PHE A 1 -2.09 -10.87 18.62
C PHE A 1 -2.64 -9.52 19.05
N TRP A 2 -3.25 -8.79 18.13
CA TRP A 2 -3.90 -7.49 18.41
C TRP A 2 -5.37 -7.65 18.07
N THR A 3 -6.28 -7.13 18.91
CA THR A 3 -7.73 -7.10 18.65
C THR A 3 -8.23 -5.67 18.76
N THR A 4 -9.04 -5.19 17.80
CA THR A 4 -9.64 -3.85 17.85
C THR A 4 -11.08 -3.90 18.39
N GLN A 5 -11.66 -2.74 18.74
CA GLN A 5 -13.06 -2.62 19.17
C GLN A 5 -14.08 -3.17 18.14
N LYS A 6 -13.68 -3.33 16.87
CA LYS A 6 -14.51 -3.90 15.80
C LYS A 6 -14.15 -5.36 15.46
N SER A 7 -13.55 -6.09 16.40
CA SER A 7 -13.17 -7.51 16.26
C SER A 7 -12.18 -7.82 15.10
N GLN A 8 -11.45 -6.82 14.63
CA GLN A 8 -10.34 -7.04 13.69
C GLN A 8 -9.19 -7.68 14.46
N SER A 9 -8.48 -8.61 13.84
CA SER A 9 -7.36 -9.30 14.48
C SER A 9 -6.23 -9.57 13.51
N LEU A 10 -4.99 -9.44 13.97
CA LEU A 10 -3.78 -9.75 13.20
C LEU A 10 -2.88 -10.72 13.97
N VAL A 11 -2.53 -11.82 13.29
CA VAL A 11 -1.45 -12.73 13.67
C VAL A 11 -0.45 -12.76 12.51
N GLN A 12 0.80 -12.42 12.77
CA GLN A 12 1.82 -12.27 11.76
C GLN A 12 3.15 -12.83 12.27
N PHE A 13 3.79 -13.62 11.43
CA PHE A 13 5.16 -14.08 11.59
C PHE A 13 6.00 -13.52 10.44
N VAL A 14 6.87 -12.57 10.73
CA VAL A 14 7.81 -11.97 9.77
C VAL A 14 9.22 -12.42 10.12
N HIS A 15 10.00 -12.77 9.11
CA HIS A 15 11.40 -13.10 9.29
C HIS A 15 12.24 -12.41 8.22
N THR A 16 13.47 -12.05 8.59
CA THR A 16 14.48 -11.56 7.68
C THR A 16 15.80 -12.19 8.10
N ILE A 17 16.46 -12.89 7.19
CA ILE A 17 17.67 -13.66 7.43
C ILE A 17 18.71 -13.25 6.39
N TYR A 18 19.87 -12.82 6.87
CA TYR A 18 21.05 -12.52 6.05
C TYR A 18 22.09 -13.60 6.30
N SER A 19 22.66 -14.16 5.23
CA SER A 19 23.82 -15.04 5.37
C SER A 19 25.09 -14.24 5.67
N PRO A 20 26.17 -14.86 6.20
CA PRO A 20 27.45 -14.19 6.39
C PRO A 20 27.95 -13.46 5.14
N GLY A 21 28.35 -12.20 5.30
CA GLY A 21 28.79 -11.33 4.20
C GLY A 21 27.69 -10.94 3.22
N GLU A 22 26.41 -11.02 3.64
CA GLU A 22 25.23 -10.61 2.86
C GLU A 22 25.09 -11.32 1.50
N LYS A 23 25.65 -12.53 1.37
CA LYS A 23 25.58 -13.30 0.12
C LYS A 23 24.16 -13.69 -0.27
N TYR A 24 23.32 -14.00 0.72
CA TYR A 24 21.92 -14.38 0.57
C TYR A 24 21.05 -13.57 1.51
N TYR A 25 19.88 -13.21 0.99
CA TYR A 25 18.83 -12.48 1.67
C TYR A 25 17.53 -13.28 1.55
N LEU A 26 17.01 -13.72 2.70
CA LEU A 26 15.72 -14.38 2.80
C LEU A 26 14.78 -13.51 3.63
N ASN A 27 13.66 -13.13 3.05
CA ASN A 27 12.63 -12.35 3.71
C ASN A 27 11.28 -13.01 3.46
N GLY A 28 10.44 -13.06 4.49
CA GLY A 28 9.14 -13.67 4.31
C GLY A 28 8.19 -13.39 5.44
N GLU A 29 6.95 -13.78 5.20
CA GLU A 29 5.81 -13.52 6.06
C GLU A 29 4.81 -14.67 5.96
N ILE A 30 4.23 -15.04 7.10
CA ILE A 30 2.98 -15.79 7.17
C ILE A 30 2.04 -15.00 8.08
N SER A 31 0.87 -14.63 7.56
CA SER A 31 -0.06 -13.76 8.29
C SER A 31 -1.51 -14.14 8.08
N SER A 32 -2.29 -13.93 9.13
CA SER A 32 -3.75 -14.07 9.13
C SER A 32 -4.37 -12.79 9.68
N TYR A 33 -5.35 -12.27 8.95
CA TYR A 33 -6.08 -11.05 9.28
C TYR A 33 -7.58 -11.32 9.33
N LYS A 34 -8.26 -10.69 10.29
CA LYS A 34 -9.69 -10.36 10.21
C LYS A 34 -9.78 -8.88 9.88
N ASN A 35 -10.14 -8.57 8.65
CA ASN A 35 -10.18 -7.21 8.13
C ASN A 35 -11.60 -6.67 8.08
N ARG A 36 -11.70 -5.36 8.29
CA ARG A 36 -12.87 -4.54 8.00
C ARG A 36 -12.38 -3.33 7.24
N LEU A 37 -12.74 -3.24 5.96
CA LEU A 37 -12.22 -2.26 5.00
C LEU A 37 -13.33 -1.28 4.62
N TYR A 38 -12.99 0.00 4.45
CA TYR A 38 -13.84 0.95 3.73
C TYR A 38 -13.66 0.78 2.23
N TYR A 39 -14.76 0.57 1.53
CA TYR A 39 -14.82 0.44 0.09
C TYR A 39 -15.54 1.63 -0.52
N PHE A 40 -14.83 2.34 -1.40
CA PHE A 40 -15.30 3.56 -2.07
C PHE A 40 -15.66 3.33 -3.54
N GLY A 41 -15.44 2.11 -4.07
CA GLY A 41 -15.51 1.82 -5.50
C GLY A 41 -14.12 1.57 -6.10
N ILE A 42 -14.09 1.40 -7.41
CA ILE A 42 -12.86 1.25 -8.19
C ILE A 42 -12.87 2.30 -9.30
N GLY A 43 -11.74 2.96 -9.52
CA GLY A 43 -11.57 4.02 -10.51
C GLY A 43 -10.90 5.25 -9.93
N ASN A 44 -10.48 6.14 -10.83
CA ASN A 44 -9.88 7.42 -10.48
C ASN A 44 -10.93 8.50 -10.18
N ASP A 45 -11.95 8.57 -11.04
CA ASP A 45 -12.97 9.63 -11.06
C ASP A 45 -14.39 9.07 -10.87
N ALA A 46 -14.52 7.82 -10.41
CA ALA A 46 -15.83 7.22 -10.15
C ALA A 46 -16.61 8.07 -9.11
N PRO A 47 -17.92 8.33 -9.31
CA PRO A 47 -18.69 9.15 -8.37
C PRO A 47 -18.62 8.67 -6.92
N ALA A 48 -18.49 7.35 -6.74
CA ALA A 48 -18.37 6.72 -5.44
C ALA A 48 -17.04 7.05 -4.71
N VAL A 49 -15.94 7.24 -5.45
CA VAL A 49 -14.62 7.58 -4.85
C VAL A 49 -14.49 9.08 -4.54
N GLN A 50 -15.25 9.91 -5.25
CA GLN A 50 -15.33 11.36 -5.06
C GLN A 50 -16.27 11.77 -3.91
N ASN A 51 -17.24 10.91 -3.58
CA ASN A 51 -18.09 11.07 -2.41
C ASN A 51 -17.36 10.58 -1.14
N SER A 52 -17.74 11.11 0.01
CA SER A 52 -17.23 10.64 1.29
C SER A 52 -17.97 9.42 1.85
N ASN A 53 -19.15 9.12 1.31
CA ASN A 53 -19.88 7.89 1.55
C ASN A 53 -19.00 6.67 1.25
N ARG A 54 -19.18 5.60 2.03
CA ARG A 54 -18.35 4.39 1.95
C ARG A 54 -19.13 3.16 2.36
N SER A 55 -18.69 2.00 1.90
CA SER A 55 -19.29 0.71 2.26
C SER A 55 -18.33 -0.13 3.08
N TYR A 56 -18.85 -0.88 4.05
CA TYR A 56 -18.05 -1.84 4.79
C TYR A 56 -17.93 -3.16 4.03
N LEU A 57 -16.70 -3.66 3.96
CA LEU A 57 -16.38 -5.02 3.55
C LEU A 57 -15.59 -5.72 4.67
N ASP A 58 -16.19 -6.76 5.22
CA ASP A 58 -15.57 -7.61 6.22
C ASP A 58 -15.06 -8.88 5.54
N PHE A 59 -13.80 -9.24 5.75
CA PHE A 59 -13.23 -10.46 5.18
C PHE A 59 -12.05 -10.97 5.99
N GLN A 60 -11.74 -12.24 5.83
CA GLN A 60 -10.55 -12.85 6.39
C GLN A 60 -9.51 -13.02 5.29
N LEU A 61 -8.25 -12.85 5.67
CA LEU A 61 -7.14 -12.88 4.76
C LEU A 61 -6.03 -13.76 5.33
N PHE A 62 -5.53 -14.68 4.52
CA PHE A 62 -4.35 -15.47 4.83
C PHE A 62 -3.28 -15.20 3.76
N ILE A 63 -2.09 -14.81 4.20
CA ILE A 63 -0.98 -14.43 3.33
C ILE A 63 0.23 -15.32 3.63
N ILE A 64 0.86 -15.80 2.56
CA ILE A 64 2.24 -16.29 2.61
C ILE A 64 3.05 -15.46 1.62
N ASN A 65 4.14 -14.86 2.07
CA ASN A 65 5.14 -14.21 1.21
C ASN A 65 6.48 -14.85 1.48
N GLN A 66 7.22 -15.20 0.43
CA GLN A 66 8.59 -15.68 0.54
C GLN A 66 9.41 -15.02 -0.56
N ARG A 67 10.53 -14.43 -0.18
CA ARG A 67 11.44 -13.72 -1.07
C ARG A 67 12.85 -14.21 -0.77
N PHE A 68 13.49 -14.79 -1.76
CA PHE A 68 14.87 -15.27 -1.68
C PHE A 68 15.70 -14.57 -2.73
N GLN A 69 16.78 -13.91 -2.31
CA GLN A 69 17.69 -13.19 -3.19
C GLN A 69 19.14 -13.53 -2.89
N LYS A 70 19.96 -13.46 -3.94
CA LYS A 70 21.42 -13.62 -3.88
C LYS A 70 22.07 -12.31 -4.26
N SER A 71 23.12 -11.92 -3.54
CA SER A 71 23.95 -10.79 -3.94
C SER A 71 24.66 -11.13 -5.26
N ILE A 72 24.52 -10.24 -6.25
CA ILE A 72 25.16 -10.37 -7.58
C ILE A 72 26.25 -9.32 -7.80
N ALA A 73 26.19 -8.22 -7.05
CA ALA A 73 27.20 -7.18 -7.00
C ALA A 73 27.03 -6.39 -5.69
N LYS A 74 27.94 -5.45 -5.43
CA LYS A 74 27.82 -4.54 -4.28
C LYS A 74 26.44 -3.87 -4.31
N ASN A 75 25.70 -3.99 -3.22
CA ASN A 75 24.37 -3.42 -3.01
C ASN A 75 23.27 -3.93 -3.97
N GLN A 76 23.52 -5.00 -4.73
CA GLN A 76 22.58 -5.54 -5.72
C GLN A 76 22.24 -6.99 -5.44
N PHE A 77 20.95 -7.29 -5.46
CA PHE A 77 20.40 -8.58 -5.12
C PHE A 77 19.41 -9.02 -6.19
N LEU A 78 19.52 -10.26 -6.65
CA LEU A 78 18.61 -10.86 -7.62
C LEU A 78 18.08 -12.18 -7.08
N GLY A 79 16.79 -12.45 -7.29
CA GLY A 79 16.23 -13.74 -6.93
C GLY A 79 14.77 -13.90 -7.29
N LEU A 80 14.08 -14.69 -6.49
CA LEU A 80 12.70 -15.11 -6.72
C LEU A 80 11.83 -14.75 -5.52
N GLN A 81 10.56 -14.49 -5.80
CA GLN A 81 9.54 -14.27 -4.80
C GLN A 81 8.26 -15.02 -5.12
N TYR A 82 7.62 -15.52 -4.07
CA TYR A 82 6.34 -16.20 -4.08
C TYR A 82 5.37 -15.49 -3.15
N ARG A 83 4.12 -15.35 -3.57
CA ARG A 83 3.04 -14.82 -2.75
C ARG A 83 1.77 -15.62 -2.95
N LEU A 84 1.16 -16.03 -1.85
CA LEU A 84 -0.22 -16.50 -1.75
C LEU A 84 -1.03 -15.50 -0.93
N SER A 85 -2.23 -15.17 -1.38
CA SER A 85 -3.21 -14.37 -0.64
C SER A 85 -4.59 -15.01 -0.82
N ARG A 86 -5.13 -15.58 0.25
CA ARG A 86 -6.47 -16.18 0.26
C ARG A 86 -7.44 -15.23 0.93
N VAL A 87 -8.44 -14.78 0.19
CA VAL A 87 -9.57 -13.99 0.67
C VAL A 87 -10.72 -14.94 0.94
N TYR A 88 -11.27 -14.93 2.15
CA TYR A 88 -12.33 -15.84 2.53
C TYR A 88 -13.27 -15.23 3.58
N ASN A 89 -14.47 -15.81 3.72
CA ASN A 89 -15.51 -15.32 4.61
C ASN A 89 -15.85 -13.84 4.37
N LEU A 90 -15.96 -13.44 3.10
CA LEU A 90 -16.34 -12.09 2.72
C LEU A 90 -17.81 -11.83 3.06
N SER A 91 -18.07 -10.74 3.76
CA SER A 91 -19.40 -10.23 4.07
C SER A 91 -19.47 -8.75 3.69
N GLN A 92 -20.54 -8.39 2.98
CA GLN A 92 -20.79 -7.02 2.55
C GLN A 92 -21.92 -6.42 3.38
N ALA A 93 -21.70 -5.20 3.89
CA ALA A 93 -22.80 -4.44 4.48
C ALA A 93 -23.90 -4.17 3.44
N GLN A 94 -25.16 -4.08 3.86
CA GLN A 94 -26.28 -3.87 2.93
C GLN A 94 -26.26 -2.46 2.29
N GLY A 95 -25.74 -1.47 3.00
CA GLY A 95 -25.78 -0.06 2.60
C GLY A 95 -24.42 0.65 2.60
N ARG A 96 -24.49 1.97 2.77
CA ARG A 96 -23.34 2.89 2.84
C ARG A 96 -23.41 3.67 4.16
N VAL A 97 -22.28 4.17 4.60
CA VAL A 97 -22.17 5.10 5.73
C VAL A 97 -21.57 6.42 5.26
N ASN A 98 -21.95 7.53 5.90
CA ASN A 98 -21.39 8.85 5.64
C ASN A 98 -20.09 9.09 6.44
N ASP A 99 -19.59 10.34 6.46
CA ASP A 99 -18.39 10.72 7.21
C ASP A 99 -18.50 10.57 8.71
N ASP A 100 -19.67 10.83 9.27
CA ASP A 100 -19.97 10.70 10.69
C ASP A 100 -20.12 9.23 11.12
N GLY A 101 -20.21 8.32 10.15
CA GLY A 101 -20.40 6.90 10.36
C GLY A 101 -21.87 6.48 10.45
N ASP A 102 -22.79 7.40 10.17
CA ASP A 102 -24.22 7.14 10.13
C ASP A 102 -24.60 6.41 8.84
N ASP A 103 -25.58 5.50 8.95
CA ASP A 103 -26.13 4.79 7.80
C ASP A 103 -26.82 5.76 6.84
N VAL A 104 -26.47 5.67 5.55
CA VAL A 104 -27.15 6.39 4.48
C VAL A 104 -28.45 5.63 4.16
N PRO A 105 -29.64 6.21 4.40
CA PRO A 105 -30.90 5.48 4.31
C PRO A 105 -31.18 4.91 2.90
N ILE A 106 -31.62 3.65 2.85
CA ILE A 106 -32.15 3.04 1.62
C ILE A 106 -33.65 3.34 1.58
N THR A 107 -34.02 4.43 0.91
CA THR A 107 -35.41 4.88 0.85
C THR A 107 -36.24 4.16 -0.22
N THR A 108 -35.60 3.44 -1.16
CA THR A 108 -36.29 2.68 -2.20
C THR A 108 -35.67 1.28 -2.36
N PRO A 109 -36.32 0.23 -1.83
CA PRO A 109 -35.89 -1.15 -2.02
C PRO A 109 -35.74 -1.48 -3.52
N GLY A 110 -34.56 -1.95 -3.92
CA GLY A 110 -34.23 -2.27 -5.32
C GLY A 110 -33.55 -1.15 -6.12
N ASN A 111 -33.41 0.07 -5.56
CA ASN A 111 -32.62 1.12 -6.20
C ASN A 111 -31.12 0.78 -6.10
N ALA A 112 -30.53 0.36 -7.23
CA ALA A 112 -29.12 0.00 -7.31
C ALA A 112 -28.18 1.11 -6.82
N ASN A 113 -28.56 2.39 -6.96
CA ASN A 113 -27.74 3.54 -6.55
C ASN A 113 -27.68 3.74 -5.02
N GLN A 114 -28.50 3.02 -4.26
CA GLN A 114 -28.53 3.05 -2.79
C GLN A 114 -27.87 1.82 -2.14
N GLN A 115 -27.40 0.85 -2.94
CA GLN A 115 -26.75 -0.37 -2.45
C GLN A 115 -25.29 -0.13 -2.01
N ASN A 116 -24.64 -1.15 -1.46
CA ASN A 116 -23.21 -1.17 -1.21
C ASN A 116 -22.40 -0.93 -2.51
N TYR A 117 -21.40 -0.03 -2.49
CA TYR A 117 -20.60 0.28 -3.68
C TYR A 117 -19.89 -0.93 -4.29
N PHE A 118 -19.51 -1.92 -3.48
CA PHE A 118 -18.91 -3.16 -3.96
C PHE A 118 -19.84 -3.95 -4.87
N LEU A 119 -21.13 -4.02 -4.54
CA LEU A 119 -22.13 -4.74 -5.33
C LEU A 119 -22.60 -3.95 -6.56
N GLN A 120 -22.40 -2.63 -6.55
CA GLN A 120 -22.73 -1.76 -7.68
C GLN A 120 -21.70 -1.84 -8.80
N ASP A 121 -20.43 -2.09 -8.48
CA ASP A 121 -19.35 -2.04 -9.47
C ASP A 121 -19.55 -3.10 -10.58
N PRO A 122 -19.63 -2.69 -11.87
CA PRO A 122 -19.86 -3.60 -12.98
C PRO A 122 -18.84 -4.75 -13.07
N ARG A 123 -17.57 -4.50 -12.71
CA ARG A 123 -16.50 -5.50 -12.74
C ARG A 123 -16.75 -6.62 -11.74
N ILE A 124 -17.36 -6.30 -10.60
CA ILE A 124 -17.74 -7.28 -9.57
C ILE A 124 -18.96 -8.06 -10.02
N ARG A 125 -19.97 -7.39 -10.59
CA ARG A 125 -21.20 -8.04 -11.07
C ARG A 125 -20.97 -9.00 -12.23
N GLN A 126 -19.97 -8.72 -13.07
CA GLN A 126 -19.58 -9.57 -14.19
C GLN A 126 -18.81 -10.83 -13.75
N ASP A 127 -18.14 -10.81 -12.59
CA ASP A 127 -17.41 -11.97 -12.06
C ASP A 127 -17.72 -12.20 -10.58
N LEU A 128 -18.79 -12.97 -10.34
CA LEU A 128 -19.28 -13.29 -9.00
C LEU A 128 -18.28 -14.11 -8.16
N ARG A 129 -17.23 -14.68 -8.75
CA ARG A 129 -16.16 -15.35 -7.97
C ARG A 129 -15.49 -14.37 -7.00
N GLN A 130 -15.52 -13.06 -7.30
CA GLN A 130 -14.99 -12.00 -6.46
C GLN A 130 -15.78 -11.80 -5.16
N THR A 131 -17.02 -12.30 -5.09
CA THR A 131 -17.87 -12.22 -3.89
C THR A 131 -17.77 -13.49 -3.02
N LEU A 132 -17.01 -14.50 -3.46
CA LEU A 132 -16.82 -15.78 -2.79
C LEU A 132 -15.40 -15.88 -2.21
N ASN A 133 -15.06 -17.05 -1.69
CA ASN A 133 -13.68 -17.35 -1.31
C ASN A 133 -12.83 -17.53 -2.56
N PHE A 134 -11.69 -16.85 -2.63
CA PHE A 134 -10.74 -16.99 -3.73
C PHE A 134 -9.29 -16.81 -3.26
N SER A 135 -8.36 -17.33 -4.04
CA SER A 135 -6.93 -17.25 -3.80
C SER A 135 -6.22 -16.57 -4.96
N LEU A 136 -5.30 -15.67 -4.63
CA LEU A 136 -4.34 -15.10 -5.56
C LEU A 136 -2.98 -15.65 -5.19
N SER A 137 -2.38 -16.40 -6.11
CA SER A 137 -1.04 -16.95 -5.92
C SER A 137 -0.16 -16.56 -7.09
N GLY A 138 1.09 -16.23 -6.83
CA GLY A 138 2.04 -15.82 -7.86
C GLY A 138 3.49 -16.13 -7.50
N LEU A 139 4.30 -16.29 -8.54
CA LEU A 139 5.74 -16.47 -8.46
C LEU A 139 6.39 -15.53 -9.47
N GLY A 140 7.57 -15.00 -9.17
CA GLY A 140 8.37 -14.34 -10.19
C GLY A 140 9.68 -13.74 -9.68
N PRO A 141 10.43 -13.09 -10.58
CA PRO A 141 11.73 -12.51 -10.25
C PRO A 141 11.60 -11.24 -9.42
N VAL A 142 12.63 -10.99 -8.63
CA VAL A 142 12.82 -9.74 -7.90
C VAL A 142 14.27 -9.29 -8.00
N TYR A 143 14.44 -7.99 -8.24
CA TYR A 143 15.72 -7.32 -8.18
C TYR A 143 15.66 -6.18 -7.15
N THR A 144 16.68 -6.07 -6.31
CA THR A 144 16.80 -4.99 -5.33
C THR A 144 18.19 -4.40 -5.41
N TYR A 145 18.26 -3.08 -5.58
CA TYR A 145 19.45 -2.27 -5.38
C TYR A 145 19.24 -1.39 -4.15
N ASP A 146 20.06 -1.55 -3.11
CA ASP A 146 19.97 -0.75 -1.89
C ASP A 146 21.33 -0.20 -1.49
N SER A 147 21.52 1.09 -1.70
CA SER A 147 22.74 1.83 -1.33
C SER A 147 22.49 2.81 -0.19
N ARG A 148 21.36 2.71 0.50
CA ARG A 148 21.02 3.61 1.61
C ARG A 148 22.00 3.42 2.76
N ASP A 149 22.28 4.50 3.48
CA ASP A 149 23.16 4.46 4.64
C ASP A 149 22.51 3.76 5.84
N VAL A 150 21.23 4.05 6.12
CA VAL A 150 20.44 3.39 7.17
C VAL A 150 19.04 3.13 6.64
N ALA A 151 18.61 1.88 6.62
CA ALA A 151 17.32 1.51 6.02
C ALA A 151 16.09 2.15 6.71
N LEU A 152 16.16 2.37 8.02
CA LEU A 152 15.05 2.94 8.82
C LEU A 152 14.97 4.48 8.78
N ALA A 153 16.07 5.14 8.42
CA ALA A 153 16.20 6.60 8.42
C ALA A 153 17.33 7.03 7.48
N ALA A 154 17.11 6.80 6.19
CA ALA A 154 18.09 7.07 5.16
C ALA A 154 18.31 8.58 5.01
N SER A 155 19.58 8.97 4.92
CA SER A 155 19.99 10.36 4.68
C SER A 155 20.73 10.53 3.36
N LYS A 156 21.22 9.43 2.78
CA LYS A 156 21.85 9.40 1.47
C LYS A 156 21.68 8.03 0.81
N GLY A 157 21.74 7.99 -0.51
CA GLY A 157 21.74 6.77 -1.31
C GLY A 157 20.39 6.49 -1.96
N ASN A 158 20.24 5.29 -2.52
CA ASN A 158 19.11 4.92 -3.35
C ASN A 158 18.55 3.56 -2.94
N LEU A 159 17.25 3.37 -3.13
CA LEU A 159 16.60 2.06 -3.17
C LEU A 159 15.92 1.92 -4.53
N LEU A 160 16.09 0.77 -5.18
CA LEU A 160 15.30 0.36 -6.33
C LEU A 160 14.88 -1.09 -6.13
N ASP A 161 13.58 -1.31 -5.96
CA ASP A 161 12.97 -2.64 -5.89
C ASP A 161 12.09 -2.86 -7.11
N LEU A 162 12.45 -3.86 -7.93
CA LEU A 162 11.76 -4.25 -9.14
C LEU A 162 11.19 -5.65 -8.97
N GLN A 163 9.91 -5.80 -9.26
CA GLN A 163 9.19 -7.05 -9.07
C GLN A 163 8.32 -7.36 -10.28
N VAL A 164 8.33 -8.63 -10.70
CA VAL A 164 7.34 -9.18 -11.61
C VAL A 164 6.75 -10.41 -10.95
N MET A 165 5.42 -10.50 -10.89
CA MET A 165 4.69 -11.63 -10.33
C MET A 165 3.76 -12.18 -11.39
N PHE A 166 3.98 -13.43 -11.76
CA PHE A 166 3.07 -14.16 -12.62
C PHE A 166 2.06 -14.87 -11.71
N ASN A 167 0.79 -14.49 -11.80
CA ASN A 167 -0.30 -15.08 -11.04
C ASN A 167 -1.09 -16.03 -11.93
N GLY A 168 -1.35 -17.25 -11.45
CA GLY A 168 -2.17 -18.21 -12.20
C GLY A 168 -2.35 -19.57 -11.54
N GLY A 169 -3.15 -20.43 -12.18
CA GLY A 169 -3.55 -21.73 -11.62
C GLY A 169 -2.39 -22.67 -11.31
N TYR A 170 -1.27 -22.56 -12.02
CA TYR A 170 -0.05 -23.37 -11.82
C TYR A 170 0.62 -23.18 -10.44
N VAL A 171 0.25 -22.11 -9.72
CA VAL A 171 0.68 -21.85 -8.33
C VAL A 171 -0.51 -21.76 -7.36
N GLY A 172 -1.72 -22.17 -7.78
CA GLY A 172 -2.92 -22.19 -6.94
C GLY A 172 -3.71 -20.87 -6.90
N SER A 173 -3.63 -20.05 -7.95
CA SER A 173 -4.45 -18.84 -8.11
C SER A 173 -5.75 -19.13 -8.85
N ASP A 174 -6.87 -18.53 -8.41
CA ASP A 174 -8.16 -18.57 -9.13
C ASP A 174 -8.23 -17.58 -10.30
N TYR A 175 -7.25 -16.67 -10.37
CA TYR A 175 -7.15 -15.59 -11.35
C TYR A 175 -5.79 -15.63 -12.05
N ASN A 176 -5.79 -15.30 -13.35
CA ASN A 176 -4.60 -15.24 -14.19
C ASN A 176 -4.31 -13.78 -14.56
N PHE A 177 -3.20 -13.25 -14.05
CA PHE A 177 -2.73 -11.90 -14.32
C PHE A 177 -1.23 -11.79 -14.05
N VAL A 178 -0.60 -10.73 -14.53
CA VAL A 178 0.79 -10.40 -14.18
C VAL A 178 0.79 -9.07 -13.44
N ARG A 179 1.55 -8.99 -12.34
CA ARG A 179 1.81 -7.76 -11.61
C ARG A 179 3.25 -7.32 -11.82
N TYR A 180 3.42 -6.05 -12.15
CA TYR A 180 4.71 -5.36 -12.19
C TYR A 180 4.72 -4.33 -11.07
N GLN A 181 5.81 -4.25 -10.31
CA GLN A 181 5.97 -3.22 -9.30
C GLN A 181 7.37 -2.63 -9.34
N VAL A 182 7.41 -1.31 -9.17
CA VAL A 182 8.63 -0.50 -9.11
C VAL A 182 8.54 0.38 -7.89
N ASP A 183 9.46 0.24 -6.94
CA ASP A 183 9.66 1.17 -5.82
C ASP A 183 11.05 1.76 -5.93
N ALA A 184 11.13 3.03 -6.30
CA ALA A 184 12.37 3.77 -6.46
C ALA A 184 12.43 4.90 -5.44
N ARG A 185 13.48 4.95 -4.63
CA ARG A 185 13.69 5.97 -3.61
C ARG A 185 15.07 6.57 -3.71
N HIS A 186 15.16 7.87 -3.52
CA HIS A 186 16.40 8.62 -3.54
C HIS A 186 16.50 9.52 -2.32
N PHE A 187 17.65 9.52 -1.66
CA PHE A 187 17.93 10.32 -0.49
C PHE A 187 19.22 11.10 -0.72
N GLN A 188 19.19 12.39 -0.41
CA GLN A 188 20.36 13.25 -0.47
C GLN A 188 20.28 14.36 0.56
N ARG A 189 21.43 14.79 1.07
CA ARG A 189 21.55 15.99 1.88
C ARG A 189 21.64 17.19 0.96
N ILE A 190 20.87 18.22 1.24
CA ILE A 190 20.82 19.45 0.43
C ILE A 190 21.01 20.66 1.35
N PHE A 191 21.64 21.73 0.89
CA PHE A 191 21.95 22.96 1.68
C PHE A 191 22.89 22.77 2.89
N SER A 192 22.70 21.73 3.70
CA SER A 192 23.45 21.40 4.92
C SER A 192 23.36 19.89 5.20
N ASP A 193 24.25 19.37 6.05
CA ASP A 193 24.15 18.00 6.55
C ASP A 193 22.90 17.74 7.43
N LYS A 194 22.20 18.81 7.81
CA LYS A 194 20.97 18.77 8.63
C LYS A 194 19.69 18.66 7.80
N THR A 195 19.75 18.90 6.50
CA THR A 195 18.57 18.91 5.62
C THR A 195 18.64 17.76 4.64
N ILE A 196 17.63 16.90 4.64
CA ILE A 196 17.57 15.70 3.81
C ILE A 196 16.37 15.84 2.88
N LEU A 197 16.61 15.71 1.58
CA LEU A 197 15.58 15.53 0.58
C LEU A 197 15.41 14.03 0.33
N ALA A 198 14.21 13.54 0.58
CA ALA A 198 13.78 12.19 0.30
C ALA A 198 12.74 12.20 -0.83
N LEU A 199 12.97 11.41 -1.87
CA LEU A 199 12.09 11.24 -3.02
C LEU A 199 11.67 9.79 -3.12
N GLN A 200 10.42 9.54 -3.47
CA GLN A 200 9.89 8.20 -3.74
C GLN A 200 9.04 8.22 -5.00
N PHE A 201 9.19 7.20 -5.83
CA PHE A 201 8.27 6.83 -6.88
C PHE A 201 7.82 5.38 -6.65
N LEU A 202 6.50 5.15 -6.64
CA LEU A 202 5.93 3.81 -6.58
C LEU A 202 4.95 3.64 -7.74
N GLY A 203 5.23 2.66 -8.59
CA GLY A 203 4.35 2.20 -9.66
C GLY A 203 3.93 0.76 -9.46
N GLN A 204 2.64 0.46 -9.64
CA GLN A 204 2.12 -0.90 -9.62
C GLN A 204 1.18 -1.08 -10.82
N PHE A 205 1.53 -2.03 -11.67
CA PHE A 205 0.85 -2.24 -12.95
C PHE A 205 0.39 -3.68 -13.08
N HIS A 206 -0.73 -3.89 -13.76
CA HIS A 206 -1.26 -5.23 -13.99
C HIS A 206 -1.76 -5.46 -15.41
N SER A 207 -1.63 -6.70 -15.87
CA SER A 207 -2.21 -7.21 -17.12
C SER A 207 -2.99 -8.50 -16.86
N GLY A 208 -4.07 -8.76 -17.62
CA GLY A 208 -4.95 -9.92 -17.41
C GLY A 208 -6.14 -9.64 -16.50
N ASN A 209 -6.72 -10.69 -15.92
CA ASN A 209 -7.91 -10.59 -15.08
C ASN A 209 -7.51 -10.43 -13.60
N VAL A 210 -7.64 -9.20 -13.09
CA VAL A 210 -7.28 -8.83 -11.73
C VAL A 210 -8.55 -8.63 -10.91
N PRO A 211 -8.78 -9.39 -9.83
CA PRO A 211 -9.92 -9.16 -8.94
C PRO A 211 -9.69 -7.95 -8.04
N TRP A 212 -10.75 -7.43 -7.43
CA TRP A 212 -10.76 -6.21 -6.61
C TRP A 212 -9.67 -6.15 -5.54
N TYR A 213 -9.39 -7.30 -4.90
CA TYR A 213 -8.39 -7.40 -3.85
C TYR A 213 -6.97 -7.30 -4.41
N GLY A 214 -6.76 -7.69 -5.67
CA GLY A 214 -5.47 -7.68 -6.34
C GLY A 214 -5.11 -6.35 -7.01
N LEU A 215 -6.07 -5.41 -7.09
CA LEU A 215 -5.89 -4.12 -7.76
C LEU A 215 -4.80 -3.26 -7.12
N ALA A 216 -4.23 -2.36 -7.92
CA ALA A 216 -3.35 -1.33 -7.41
C ALA A 216 -4.18 -0.27 -6.68
N GLY A 217 -3.65 0.35 -5.64
CA GLY A 217 -4.35 1.40 -4.93
C GLY A 217 -3.42 2.30 -4.15
N ILE A 218 -3.84 3.55 -3.97
CA ILE A 218 -3.13 4.52 -3.15
C ILE A 218 -3.19 4.04 -1.68
N GLY A 219 -2.06 4.01 -0.98
CA GLY A 219 -1.99 3.47 0.39
C GLY A 219 -1.79 1.95 0.44
N ALA A 220 -2.03 1.34 1.59
CA ALA A 220 -1.84 -0.11 1.75
C ALA A 220 -2.96 -0.90 1.03
N ASN A 221 -2.61 -1.68 0.00
CA ASN A 221 -3.59 -2.30 -0.89
C ASN A 221 -3.74 -3.83 -0.79
N LEU A 222 -2.71 -4.56 -0.35
CA LEU A 222 -2.69 -6.03 -0.42
C LEU A 222 -2.46 -6.71 0.92
N GLY A 223 -2.32 -5.96 2.01
CA GLY A 223 -1.91 -6.49 3.30
C GLY A 223 -0.53 -7.15 3.28
N GLY A 224 -0.07 -7.56 4.46
CA GLY A 224 1.27 -8.08 4.64
C GLY A 224 2.36 -7.03 4.60
N THR A 225 3.57 -7.39 4.97
CA THR A 225 4.69 -6.43 5.07
C THR A 225 5.23 -6.01 3.71
N LEU A 226 5.22 -6.90 2.72
CA LEU A 226 5.86 -6.67 1.42
C LEU A 226 5.14 -5.63 0.54
N TYR A 227 3.85 -5.40 0.78
CA TYR A 227 3.01 -4.44 0.06
C TYR A 227 2.32 -3.46 1.03
N ASN A 228 2.97 -3.22 2.17
CA ASN A 228 2.48 -2.25 3.14
C ASN A 228 2.92 -0.84 2.73
N ASN A 229 2.08 -0.18 1.94
CA ASN A 229 2.28 1.20 1.51
C ASN A 229 1.42 2.17 2.33
N ALA A 230 1.18 1.91 3.62
CA ALA A 230 0.30 2.72 4.46
C ALA A 230 0.74 4.20 4.59
N ASN A 231 2.01 4.51 4.32
CA ASN A 231 2.53 5.88 4.33
C ASN A 231 2.48 6.58 2.95
N LEU A 232 2.02 5.87 1.92
CA LEU A 232 1.91 6.40 0.57
C LEU A 232 0.75 7.40 0.51
N MET A 233 1.01 8.60 0.00
CA MET A 233 0.01 9.68 -0.13
C MET A 233 -0.78 9.95 1.16
N ARG A 234 -0.09 10.04 2.32
CA ARG A 234 -0.67 10.47 3.60
C ARG A 234 -1.62 11.66 3.41
N GLY A 235 -2.83 11.58 3.96
CA GLY A 235 -3.93 12.51 3.70
C GLY A 235 -4.98 11.99 2.71
N ILE A 236 -4.80 10.77 2.19
CA ILE A 236 -5.78 10.02 1.42
C ILE A 236 -5.99 8.67 2.12
N TYR A 237 -7.23 8.26 2.31
CA TYR A 237 -7.52 6.98 2.93
C TYR A 237 -7.04 5.82 2.05
N GLU A 238 -6.50 4.77 2.68
CA GLU A 238 -5.95 3.61 1.98
C GLU A 238 -7.00 2.96 1.07
N GLN A 239 -6.60 2.71 -0.17
CA GLN A 239 -7.42 2.12 -1.21
C GLN A 239 -8.72 2.88 -1.50
N ARG A 240 -8.84 4.17 -1.15
CA ARG A 240 -9.94 5.02 -1.65
C ARG A 240 -9.92 5.04 -3.17
N PHE A 241 -8.77 5.37 -3.74
CA PHE A 241 -8.51 5.26 -5.17
C PHE A 241 -7.79 3.96 -5.45
N ARG A 242 -8.42 3.09 -6.24
CA ARG A 242 -7.88 1.81 -6.68
C ARG A 242 -8.29 1.54 -8.12
N ASP A 243 -7.40 0.98 -8.90
CA ASP A 243 -7.70 0.46 -10.23
C ASP A 243 -6.57 -0.48 -10.72
N ARG A 244 -6.59 -0.87 -11.98
CA ARG A 244 -5.62 -1.83 -12.54
C ARG A 244 -4.19 -1.29 -12.52
N GLN A 245 -4.00 0.00 -12.77
CA GLN A 245 -2.71 0.68 -12.74
C GLN A 245 -2.66 1.73 -11.61
N LEU A 246 -1.47 1.94 -11.05
CA LEU A 246 -1.17 2.99 -10.08
C LEU A 246 0.21 3.58 -10.39
N MET A 247 0.30 4.91 -10.35
CA MET A 247 1.57 5.61 -10.24
C MET A 247 1.49 6.67 -9.15
N THR A 248 2.55 6.79 -8.35
CA THR A 248 2.67 7.80 -7.31
C THR A 248 4.09 8.33 -7.25
N ALA A 249 4.23 9.60 -6.90
CA ALA A 249 5.50 10.24 -6.63
C ALA A 249 5.36 11.12 -5.37
N GLN A 250 6.35 11.07 -4.49
CA GLN A 250 6.36 11.84 -3.25
C GLN A 250 7.72 12.46 -2.99
N ALA A 251 7.71 13.63 -2.36
CA ALA A 251 8.88 14.31 -1.87
C ALA A 251 8.68 14.66 -0.40
N GLU A 252 9.71 14.47 0.41
CA GLU A 252 9.75 14.87 1.81
C GLU A 252 11.06 15.60 2.09
N LEU A 253 10.96 16.82 2.62
CA LEU A 253 12.08 17.61 3.11
C LEU A 253 12.14 17.44 4.63
N ARG A 254 13.22 16.85 5.14
CA ARG A 254 13.45 16.61 6.56
C ARG A 254 14.54 17.56 7.05
N GLN A 255 14.34 18.19 8.19
CA GLN A 255 15.26 19.17 8.77
C GLN A 255 15.52 18.86 10.23
N HIS A 256 16.79 18.64 10.58
CA HIS A 256 17.19 18.64 11.97
C HIS A 256 17.07 20.05 12.56
N LEU A 257 16.27 20.21 13.61
CA LEU A 257 16.01 21.50 14.23
C LEU A 257 16.96 21.71 15.40
N PHE A 258 16.77 20.93 16.47
CA PHE A 258 17.62 20.96 17.66
C PHE A 258 17.43 19.69 18.48
N TRP A 259 18.42 19.35 19.29
CA TRP A 259 18.38 18.22 20.23
C TRP A 259 17.98 16.89 19.55
N ARG A 260 16.82 16.33 19.85
CA ARG A 260 16.31 15.07 19.28
C ARG A 260 15.11 15.31 18.37
N ILE A 261 14.89 16.56 17.95
CA ILE A 261 13.70 17.00 17.23
C ILE A 261 14.07 17.36 15.79
N ASP A 262 13.38 16.72 14.85
CA ASP A 262 13.44 17.06 13.44
C ASP A 262 12.04 17.48 12.96
N GLY A 263 11.99 18.42 12.02
CA GLY A 263 10.78 18.78 11.30
C GLY A 263 10.76 18.13 9.92
N ALA A 264 9.59 17.93 9.35
CA ALA A 264 9.48 17.65 7.92
C ALA A 264 8.25 18.28 7.29
N ALA A 265 8.37 18.51 5.98
CA ALA A 265 7.27 18.85 5.10
C ALA A 265 7.27 17.87 3.92
N PHE A 266 6.10 17.40 3.51
CA PHE A 266 5.98 16.44 2.43
C PHE A 266 4.83 16.78 1.48
N VAL A 267 4.98 16.33 0.24
CA VAL A 267 3.95 16.42 -0.80
C VAL A 267 4.00 15.15 -1.64
N GLY A 268 2.86 14.74 -2.15
CA GLY A 268 2.70 13.58 -3.00
C GLY A 268 1.66 13.83 -4.07
N VAL A 269 1.88 13.20 -5.21
CA VAL A 269 0.93 13.13 -6.32
C VAL A 269 0.74 11.67 -6.73
N GLY A 270 -0.45 11.31 -7.15
CA GLY A 270 -0.74 9.94 -7.58
C GLY A 270 -2.00 9.84 -8.42
N GLN A 271 -2.04 8.81 -9.26
CA GLN A 271 -3.18 8.53 -10.13
C GLN A 271 -3.35 7.02 -10.28
N VAL A 272 -4.60 6.59 -10.34
CA VAL A 272 -4.98 5.22 -10.73
C VAL A 272 -5.71 5.24 -12.06
N GLY A 273 -5.80 4.10 -12.73
CA GLY A 273 -6.60 3.98 -13.94
C GLY A 273 -6.69 2.55 -14.44
N TYR A 274 -7.58 2.33 -15.40
CA TYR A 274 -7.71 1.03 -16.05
C TYR A 274 -6.49 0.80 -16.96
N ASP A 275 -6.19 1.75 -17.85
CA ASP A 275 -4.99 1.78 -18.68
C ASP A 275 -4.09 2.97 -18.34
N ILE A 276 -2.78 2.84 -18.64
CA ILE A 276 -1.83 3.96 -18.47
C ILE A 276 -2.20 5.12 -19.41
N SER A 277 -2.81 4.82 -20.56
CA SER A 277 -3.32 5.84 -21.50
C SER A 277 -4.48 6.66 -20.96
N ASP A 278 -5.16 6.20 -19.91
CA ASP A 278 -6.26 6.94 -19.28
C ASP A 278 -5.75 8.05 -18.34
N TYR A 279 -4.44 8.10 -18.11
CA TYR A 279 -3.84 9.07 -17.21
C TYR A 279 -3.87 10.45 -17.84
N SER A 280 -4.21 11.44 -17.02
CA SER A 280 -4.38 12.81 -17.46
C SER A 280 -4.02 13.74 -16.31
N PHE A 281 -3.54 14.94 -16.64
CA PHE A 281 -3.17 15.94 -15.63
C PHE A 281 -4.34 16.32 -14.71
N GLY A 282 -5.58 16.25 -15.20
CA GLY A 282 -6.79 16.54 -14.41
C GLY A 282 -7.18 15.42 -13.44
N GLY A 283 -6.70 14.19 -13.64
CA GLY A 283 -6.99 13.04 -12.78
C GLY A 283 -5.96 12.80 -11.68
N ILE A 284 -5.01 13.72 -11.48
CA ILE A 284 -3.97 13.57 -10.46
C ILE A 284 -4.55 13.92 -9.08
N HIS A 285 -4.43 12.99 -8.15
CA HIS A 285 -4.71 13.22 -6.73
C HIS A 285 -3.46 13.76 -6.04
N THR A 286 -3.65 14.75 -5.17
CA THR A 286 -2.57 15.39 -4.42
C THR A 286 -2.78 15.22 -2.93
N ALA A 287 -1.70 14.99 -2.21
CA ALA A 287 -1.70 14.98 -0.75
C ALA A 287 -0.40 15.61 -0.23
N GLY A 288 -0.41 16.11 1.00
CA GLY A 288 0.78 16.74 1.57
C GLY A 288 0.63 16.95 3.06
N GLY A 289 1.64 17.49 3.71
CA GLY A 289 1.58 17.67 5.15
C GLY A 289 2.87 18.09 5.77
N VAL A 290 2.81 18.20 7.09
CA VAL A 290 3.94 18.57 7.93
C VAL A 290 4.00 17.61 9.11
N GLY A 291 5.18 17.47 9.71
CA GLY A 291 5.27 16.71 10.94
C GLY A 291 6.54 16.94 11.72
N ALA A 292 6.54 16.37 12.92
CA ALA A 292 7.67 16.34 13.83
C ALA A 292 8.19 14.92 13.98
N ARG A 293 9.50 14.79 14.18
CA ARG A 293 10.16 13.52 14.49
C ARG A 293 10.91 13.66 15.80
N PHE A 294 10.75 12.67 16.68
CA PHE A 294 11.55 12.54 17.89
C PHE A 294 12.50 11.35 17.77
N ASN A 295 13.80 11.62 17.81
CA ASN A 295 14.81 10.58 17.74
C ASN A 295 14.92 9.81 19.07
N PHE A 296 14.26 8.65 19.11
CA PHE A 296 14.16 7.79 20.28
C PHE A 296 15.48 7.05 20.55
N ILE A 297 15.99 6.33 19.54
CA ILE A 297 17.27 5.62 19.59
C ILE A 297 18.26 6.25 18.61
N ARG A 298 19.18 7.06 19.15
CA ARG A 298 20.16 7.81 18.34
C ARG A 298 21.09 6.93 17.51
N ARG A 299 21.57 5.83 18.11
CA ARG A 299 22.53 4.93 17.46
C ARG A 299 21.96 4.33 16.18
N ASP A 300 20.70 3.92 16.23
CA ASP A 300 20.03 3.18 15.17
C ASP A 300 19.07 4.08 14.35
N ARG A 301 19.07 5.40 14.64
CA ARG A 301 18.22 6.44 14.04
C ARG A 301 16.73 6.09 14.01
N VAL A 302 16.23 5.56 15.12
CA VAL A 302 14.81 5.24 15.26
C VAL A 302 14.04 6.48 15.67
N ASN A 303 13.20 6.98 14.76
CA ASN A 303 12.37 8.17 14.96
C ASN A 303 10.93 7.78 15.34
N LEU A 304 10.33 8.54 16.25
CA LEU A 304 8.88 8.58 16.45
C LEU A 304 8.33 9.71 15.59
N ARG A 305 7.39 9.41 14.70
CA ARG A 305 6.83 10.33 13.72
C ARG A 305 5.44 10.76 14.13
N PHE A 306 5.20 12.06 14.11
CA PHE A 306 3.88 12.67 14.26
C PHE A 306 3.64 13.61 13.08
N ASP A 307 2.75 13.22 12.17
CA ASP A 307 2.42 14.01 10.98
C ASP A 307 0.96 14.47 11.03
N TYR A 308 0.71 15.65 10.49
CA TYR A 308 -0.62 16.08 10.07
C TYR A 308 -0.62 16.21 8.54
N ALA A 309 -1.52 15.46 7.90
CA ALA A 309 -1.60 15.42 6.45
C ALA A 309 -2.93 15.99 5.95
N PHE A 310 -2.83 16.71 4.83
CA PHE A 310 -3.90 17.29 4.04
C PHE A 310 -4.09 16.47 2.76
N GLY A 311 -5.32 16.36 2.31
CA GLY A 311 -5.73 15.64 1.11
C GLY A 311 -7.24 15.44 1.15
N THR A 312 -7.74 14.43 0.42
CA THR A 312 -9.16 14.05 0.44
C THR A 312 -9.63 13.63 1.84
N ASP A 313 -8.74 13.01 2.62
CA ASP A 313 -9.01 12.48 3.97
C ASP A 313 -7.95 13.00 4.96
N PRO A 314 -8.06 14.26 5.41
CA PRO A 314 -7.06 14.85 6.29
C PRO A 314 -7.03 14.14 7.65
N GLY A 315 -5.85 14.04 8.25
CA GLY A 315 -5.72 13.29 9.50
C GLY A 315 -4.33 13.36 10.15
N PHE A 316 -4.31 12.92 11.40
CA PHE A 316 -3.08 12.74 12.17
C PHE A 316 -2.53 11.32 12.00
N TYR A 317 -1.22 11.21 11.85
CA TYR A 317 -0.51 9.94 11.71
C TYR A 317 0.56 9.83 12.77
N PHE A 318 0.58 8.70 13.47
CA PHE A 318 1.62 8.33 14.42
C PHE A 318 2.30 7.04 13.96
N ALA A 319 3.63 7.05 13.85
CA ALA A 319 4.39 5.90 13.37
C ALA A 319 5.80 5.85 13.97
N ILE A 320 6.42 4.67 13.89
CA ILE A 320 7.84 4.47 14.21
C ILE A 320 8.61 4.36 12.89
N GLY A 321 9.74 5.07 12.79
CA GLY A 321 10.56 5.19 11.60
C GLY A 321 10.08 6.28 10.63
N GLU A 322 10.79 6.40 9.52
CA GLU A 322 10.45 7.32 8.45
C GLU A 322 9.33 6.78 7.54
N ALA A 323 8.68 7.66 6.77
CA ALA A 323 7.59 7.27 5.87
C ALA A 323 8.05 6.33 4.74
N PHE A 324 9.26 6.56 4.25
CA PHE A 324 9.94 5.77 3.23
C PHE A 324 11.45 6.00 3.26
#